data_AF-A0AAD4T4I8-F1
#
_entry.id   AF-A0AAD4T4I8-F1
#
_cell.length_a   1.000
_cell.length_b   1.000
_cell.length_c   1.000
_cell.angle_alpha   90.00
_cell.angle_beta   90.00
_cell.angle_gamma   90.00
#
_symmetry.space_group_name_H-M   'P 1'
#
loop_
_entity.id
_entity.type
_entity.pdbx_description
1 polymer ?
#
loop_
_entity_poly.entity_id
_entity_poly.type
_entity_poly.pdbx_seq_one_letter_code
_entity_poly.pdbx_strand_id
1 'polypeptide(L)'
;MAVSSSSSATITNTFFKSLPSLHSTPRLFSIPTKTTTLKFNSTSNSRVAKTMNIKLNAIPDQLGFQGFVDILQSSPPTWESSLLNNLLIFIIGSPILVTGLSTSGIAAAFLLGTLTWRAFGSSGFLLVATYFVIGTAATKVKMAQKEAQGVAEKRKGRRGPSSVIGSSAAGCVCAFLSIYGVGGAALSGLWQLGFVASFCTKLSDTVSSEVGKAYGKTTYLVTSFKVVPRGTEGAVSVEGTVAGLLASMLLAFAGFYMCEVSVPQAVICVLASQIANLGESLIGAVLQDKEGFRWLNNDVVNFRDQLDDSLTHGQTQVSLIVSIIRLWGRSM
;
A
#
# COMPACT_ATOMS: atom_id res chain seq x y z
N MET A 1 57.99 -16.89 -52.62
CA MET A 1 57.51 -16.13 -53.80
C MET A 1 57.03 -14.76 -53.34
N ALA A 2 57.01 -13.80 -54.26
CA ALA A 2 56.46 -12.45 -54.11
C ALA A 2 54.96 -12.46 -54.56
N VAL A 3 54.09 -11.44 -54.48
CA VAL A 3 54.07 -10.11 -53.82
C VAL A 3 52.62 -9.53 -53.92
N SER A 4 52.34 -8.40 -53.24
CA SER A 4 51.27 -7.42 -53.54
C SER A 4 49.84 -7.59 -53.00
N SER A 5 49.28 -6.42 -52.68
CA SER A 5 47.89 -5.94 -52.63
C SER A 5 47.20 -5.96 -54.04
N SER A 6 45.97 -5.48 -54.30
CA SER A 6 45.24 -4.31 -53.75
C SER A 6 43.76 -4.18 -54.21
N SER A 7 43.13 -3.07 -53.80
CA SER A 7 42.13 -2.26 -54.54
C SER A 7 40.64 -2.36 -54.20
N SER A 8 39.93 -1.24 -54.43
CA SER A 8 38.49 -1.03 -54.21
C SER A 8 37.92 -0.02 -55.21
N ALA A 9 36.76 -0.32 -55.83
CA ALA A 9 35.79 0.59 -56.47
C ALA A 9 34.60 -0.29 -56.95
N THR A 10 33.29 0.00 -56.81
CA THR A 10 32.44 1.21 -56.94
C THR A 10 31.93 1.44 -58.37
N ILE A 11 30.65 1.85 -58.48
CA ILE A 11 29.88 2.36 -59.64
C ILE A 11 28.99 1.36 -60.43
N THR A 12 27.68 1.67 -60.33
CA THR A 12 26.47 1.33 -61.12
C THR A 12 26.65 1.23 -62.67
N ASN A 13 25.72 0.72 -63.51
CA ASN A 13 24.33 1.20 -63.65
C ASN A 13 23.49 0.44 -64.72
N THR A 14 22.17 0.30 -64.51
CA THR A 14 21.03 0.27 -65.49
C THR A 14 19.75 -0.13 -64.71
N PHE A 15 18.65 0.64 -64.57
CA PHE A 15 17.73 1.30 -65.52
C PHE A 15 16.98 0.32 -66.47
N PHE A 16 15.67 0.45 -66.74
CA PHE A 16 14.80 1.65 -66.70
C PHE A 16 13.28 1.35 -66.49
N LYS A 17 12.54 2.34 -65.92
CA LYS A 17 11.08 2.67 -66.00
C LYS A 17 10.17 2.27 -64.81
N SER A 18 9.21 3.10 -64.35
CA SER A 18 9.04 4.58 -64.37
C SER A 18 7.85 5.02 -63.47
N LEU A 19 7.95 6.15 -62.75
CA LEU A 19 6.87 6.81 -61.96
C LEU A 19 6.09 7.86 -62.81
N PRO A 20 4.96 8.50 -62.38
CA PRO A 20 4.79 9.38 -61.19
C PRO A 20 3.39 9.22 -60.48
N SER A 21 2.77 10.07 -59.62
CA SER A 21 3.07 11.39 -58.98
C SER A 21 2.18 11.70 -57.73
N LEU A 22 2.82 12.17 -56.65
CA LEU A 22 2.50 13.33 -55.76
C LEU A 22 1.09 13.68 -55.16
N HIS A 23 1.13 13.94 -53.84
CA HIS A 23 0.47 15.02 -53.03
C HIS A 23 -1.03 15.00 -52.64
N SER A 24 -1.32 15.00 -51.32
CA SER A 24 -2.07 16.06 -50.57
C SER A 24 -2.38 15.69 -49.10
N THR A 25 -2.87 16.64 -48.30
CA THR A 25 -3.06 16.58 -46.83
C THR A 25 -4.41 15.97 -46.36
N PRO A 26 -4.51 15.50 -45.09
CA PRO A 26 -5.74 14.91 -44.56
C PRO A 26 -6.81 15.96 -44.18
N ARG A 27 -8.09 15.59 -44.25
CA ARG A 27 -9.24 16.34 -43.70
C ARG A 27 -10.18 15.43 -42.92
N LEU A 28 -10.98 16.04 -42.05
CA LEU A 28 -11.92 15.38 -41.13
C LEU A 28 -12.89 14.44 -41.85
N PHE A 29 -13.17 13.30 -41.21
CA PHE A 29 -14.26 12.40 -41.60
C PHE A 29 -15.59 12.95 -41.07
N SER A 30 -16.63 12.97 -41.92
CA SER A 30 -17.95 13.52 -41.60
C SER A 30 -18.98 12.43 -41.26
N ILE A 31 -19.99 12.78 -40.46
CA ILE A 31 -21.05 11.88 -40.01
C ILE A 31 -22.19 11.83 -41.05
N PRO A 32 -22.61 10.65 -41.52
CA PRO A 32 -23.81 10.50 -42.34
C PRO A 32 -25.06 10.23 -41.47
N THR A 33 -25.98 11.18 -41.39
CA THR A 33 -27.30 10.97 -40.78
C THR A 33 -28.27 10.30 -41.75
N LYS A 34 -28.91 9.20 -41.33
CA LYS A 34 -30.13 8.67 -41.98
C LYS A 34 -31.16 8.23 -40.95
N THR A 35 -32.23 9.01 -40.82
CA THR A 35 -33.41 8.68 -40.03
C THR A 35 -34.21 7.57 -40.71
N THR A 36 -34.67 6.57 -39.95
CA THR A 36 -35.64 5.57 -40.44
C THR A 36 -36.83 5.52 -39.49
N THR A 37 -38.01 5.88 -39.99
CA THR A 37 -39.26 5.94 -39.22
C THR A 37 -40.00 4.60 -39.32
N LEU A 38 -40.04 3.86 -38.22
CA LEU A 38 -40.89 2.67 -38.11
C LEU A 38 -42.31 3.05 -37.67
N LYS A 39 -43.31 2.65 -38.46
CA LYS A 39 -44.72 2.89 -38.17
C LYS A 39 -45.19 1.94 -37.07
N PHE A 40 -45.83 2.48 -36.03
CA PHE A 40 -46.66 1.69 -35.14
C PHE A 40 -47.85 1.12 -35.93
N ASN A 41 -48.16 -0.16 -35.73
CA ASN A 41 -49.40 -0.78 -36.20
C ASN A 41 -50.09 -1.40 -34.99
N SER A 42 -51.32 -1.00 -34.71
CA SER A 42 -52.05 -1.41 -33.52
C SER A 42 -52.90 -2.64 -33.80
N THR A 43 -52.76 -3.69 -32.99
CA THR A 43 -53.72 -4.79 -32.96
C THR A 43 -53.94 -5.19 -31.50
N SER A 44 -55.05 -4.74 -30.93
CA SER A 44 -55.44 -5.11 -29.57
C SER A 44 -55.80 -6.60 -29.49
N ASN A 45 -55.28 -7.30 -28.49
CA ASN A 45 -55.90 -8.54 -28.03
C ASN A 45 -55.69 -8.68 -26.51
N SER A 46 -56.78 -8.51 -25.76
CA SER A 46 -56.75 -8.46 -24.29
C SER A 46 -56.87 -9.85 -23.67
N ARG A 47 -55.85 -10.25 -22.89
CA ARG A 47 -56.04 -11.13 -21.72
C ARG A 47 -54.81 -11.17 -20.80
N VAL A 48 -55.10 -11.39 -19.51
CA VAL A 48 -54.14 -11.65 -18.42
C VAL A 48 -53.10 -10.54 -18.18
N ALA A 49 -53.54 -9.44 -17.57
CA ALA A 49 -52.66 -8.56 -16.80
C ALA A 49 -52.16 -9.31 -15.55
N LYS A 50 -51.09 -10.11 -15.69
CA LYS A 50 -50.42 -10.74 -14.55
C LYS A 50 -49.53 -9.70 -13.87
N THR A 51 -50.15 -8.84 -13.06
CA THR A 51 -49.46 -7.81 -12.27
C THR A 51 -48.32 -8.45 -11.48
N MET A 52 -47.08 -8.21 -11.92
CA MET A 52 -45.91 -8.50 -11.11
C MET A 52 -45.91 -7.48 -9.98
N ASN A 53 -46.60 -7.82 -8.88
CA ASN A 53 -46.41 -7.17 -7.60
C ASN A 53 -44.97 -7.44 -7.17
N ILE A 54 -44.07 -6.56 -7.60
CA ILE A 54 -42.81 -6.32 -6.90
C ILE A 54 -43.24 -5.81 -5.53
N LYS A 55 -43.43 -6.74 -4.59
CA LYS A 55 -43.46 -6.41 -3.17
C LYS A 55 -42.15 -5.67 -2.91
N LEU A 56 -42.24 -4.38 -2.64
CA LEU A 56 -41.13 -3.56 -2.15
C LEU A 56 -40.89 -3.98 -0.69
N ASN A 57 -40.37 -5.18 -0.51
CA ASN A 57 -40.52 -5.98 0.70
C ASN A 57 -39.41 -5.62 1.69
N ALA A 58 -39.67 -4.57 2.47
CA ALA A 58 -38.79 -3.99 3.48
C ALA A 58 -37.45 -3.44 2.93
N ILE A 59 -37.33 -2.11 2.93
CA ILE A 59 -36.06 -1.51 3.38
C ILE A 59 -35.91 -1.97 4.83
N PRO A 60 -34.82 -2.65 5.24
CA PRO A 60 -34.64 -3.01 6.64
C PRO A 60 -34.25 -1.75 7.43
N ASP A 61 -35.13 -1.28 8.30
CA ASP A 61 -34.86 -0.15 9.23
C ASP A 61 -33.74 -0.47 10.26
N GLN A 62 -33.12 -1.64 10.15
CA GLN A 62 -31.84 -1.97 10.78
C GLN A 62 -30.88 -2.63 9.79
N LEU A 63 -30.22 -1.83 8.94
CA LEU A 63 -28.86 -2.18 8.50
C LEU A 63 -27.90 -1.98 9.68
N GLY A 64 -28.03 -2.84 10.68
CA GLY A 64 -27.13 -2.87 11.83
C GLY A 64 -25.69 -3.17 11.39
N PHE A 65 -24.72 -2.79 12.22
CA PHE A 65 -23.29 -2.98 11.95
C PHE A 65 -22.95 -4.40 11.48
N GLN A 66 -23.60 -5.42 12.06
CA GLN A 66 -23.44 -6.82 11.67
C GLN A 66 -23.84 -7.09 10.21
N GLY A 67 -25.05 -6.68 9.80
CA GLY A 67 -25.52 -6.88 8.41
C GLY A 67 -24.71 -6.11 7.37
N PHE A 68 -24.10 -4.99 7.75
CA PHE A 68 -23.11 -4.31 6.92
C PHE A 68 -21.81 -5.14 6.77
N VAL A 69 -21.30 -5.72 7.86
CA VAL A 69 -20.14 -6.64 7.82
C VAL A 69 -20.43 -7.90 6.99
N ASP A 70 -21.63 -8.48 7.08
CA ASP A 70 -22.01 -9.68 6.32
C ASP A 70 -22.05 -9.42 4.80
N ILE A 71 -22.52 -8.22 4.38
CA ILE A 71 -22.49 -7.77 2.97
C ILE A 71 -21.05 -7.51 2.51
N LEU A 72 -20.22 -6.91 3.36
CA LEU A 72 -18.79 -6.71 3.10
C LEU A 72 -18.05 -8.05 2.92
N GLN A 73 -18.34 -9.07 3.73
CA GLN A 73 -17.68 -10.37 3.68
C GLN A 73 -18.15 -11.26 2.52
N SER A 74 -19.41 -11.13 2.09
CA SER A 74 -19.97 -11.87 0.94
C SER A 74 -19.67 -11.25 -0.43
N SER A 75 -19.10 -10.04 -0.45
CA SER A 75 -18.79 -9.30 -1.69
C SER A 75 -17.57 -9.88 -2.43
N PRO A 76 -17.69 -10.28 -3.72
CA PRO A 76 -16.57 -10.86 -4.47
C PRO A 76 -15.48 -9.80 -4.74
N PRO A 77 -14.19 -10.15 -4.81
CA PRO A 77 -13.07 -9.22 -5.02
C PRO A 77 -12.92 -8.80 -6.50
N THR A 78 -13.98 -8.24 -7.09
CA THR A 78 -13.95 -7.56 -8.40
C THR A 78 -13.52 -6.10 -8.23
N TRP A 79 -13.06 -5.44 -9.30
CA TRP A 79 -12.66 -4.02 -9.23
C TRP A 79 -13.81 -3.10 -8.83
N GLU A 80 -15.02 -3.34 -9.34
CA GLU A 80 -16.23 -2.56 -9.01
C GLU A 80 -16.61 -2.73 -7.54
N SER A 81 -16.68 -3.97 -7.05
CA SER A 81 -16.91 -4.29 -5.63
C SER A 81 -15.84 -3.66 -4.72
N SER A 82 -14.57 -3.75 -5.13
CA SER A 82 -13.45 -3.16 -4.38
C SER A 82 -13.58 -1.65 -4.25
N LEU A 83 -13.99 -0.95 -5.30
CA LEU A 83 -14.22 0.50 -5.27
C LEU A 83 -15.45 0.86 -4.43
N LEU A 84 -16.57 0.16 -4.60
CA LEU A 84 -17.83 0.44 -3.90
C LEU A 84 -17.71 0.18 -2.39
N ASN A 85 -17.19 -0.97 -1.98
CA ASN A 85 -17.02 -1.32 -0.57
C ASN A 85 -16.00 -0.42 0.12
N ASN A 86 -14.86 -0.15 -0.52
CA ASN A 86 -13.88 0.80 -0.01
C ASN A 86 -14.46 2.23 0.12
N LEU A 87 -15.29 2.68 -0.83
CA LEU A 87 -15.97 3.98 -0.74
C LEU A 87 -16.95 4.04 0.44
N LEU A 88 -17.79 3.01 0.63
CA LEU A 88 -18.70 2.92 1.78
C LEU A 88 -17.93 2.94 3.11
N ILE A 89 -16.85 2.17 3.22
CA ILE A 89 -16.01 2.13 4.42
C ILE A 89 -15.28 3.46 4.64
N PHE A 90 -14.82 4.16 3.60
CA PHE A 90 -14.19 5.47 3.74
C PHE A 90 -15.18 6.57 4.14
N ILE A 91 -16.46 6.49 3.72
CA ILE A 91 -17.52 7.39 4.17
C ILE A 91 -17.79 7.15 5.67
N ILE A 92 -18.05 5.91 6.07
CA ILE A 92 -18.36 5.53 7.47
C ILE A 92 -17.16 5.79 8.40
N GLY A 93 -15.96 5.42 7.97
CA GLY A 93 -14.70 5.59 8.70
C GLY A 93 -14.13 7.01 8.64
N SER A 94 -14.75 7.94 7.91
CA SER A 94 -14.24 9.31 7.74
C SER A 94 -13.93 10.05 9.04
N PRO A 95 -14.69 9.92 10.16
CA PRO A 95 -14.35 10.60 11.42
C PRO A 95 -13.06 10.09 12.05
N ILE A 96 -12.70 8.82 11.82
CA ILE A 96 -11.45 8.23 12.32
C ILE A 96 -10.30 8.65 11.37
N LEU A 97 -10.49 8.49 10.06
CA LEU A 97 -9.50 8.78 9.02
C LEU A 97 -8.94 10.21 9.12
N VAL A 98 -9.80 11.23 9.27
CA VAL A 98 -9.33 12.63 9.35
C VAL A 98 -8.45 12.92 10.58
N THR A 99 -8.54 12.10 11.62
CA THR A 99 -7.73 12.26 12.85
C THR A 99 -6.39 11.52 12.80
N GLY A 100 -6.16 10.65 11.82
CA GLY A 100 -4.90 9.91 11.63
C GLY A 100 -4.14 10.27 10.35
N LEU A 101 -4.81 10.84 9.34
CA LEU A 101 -4.26 11.16 8.02
C LEU A 101 -4.42 12.64 7.65
N SER A 102 -3.56 13.17 6.79
CA SER A 102 -3.84 14.39 6.01
C SER A 102 -4.89 14.12 4.93
N THR A 103 -5.50 15.16 4.34
CA THR A 103 -6.43 15.02 3.21
C THR A 103 -5.80 14.26 2.03
N SER A 104 -4.55 14.55 1.70
CA SER A 104 -3.75 13.81 0.72
C SER A 104 -3.38 12.38 1.17
N GLY A 105 -3.21 12.15 2.48
CA GLY A 105 -3.03 10.82 3.06
C GLY A 105 -4.29 9.95 2.94
N ILE A 106 -5.49 10.53 3.05
CA ILE A 106 -6.76 9.83 2.82
C ILE A 106 -6.87 9.36 1.36
N ALA A 107 -6.46 10.19 0.39
CA ALA A 107 -6.44 9.79 -1.02
C ALA A 107 -5.47 8.62 -1.28
N ALA A 108 -4.26 8.66 -0.70
CA ALA A 108 -3.31 7.53 -0.78
C ALA A 108 -3.86 6.26 -0.10
N ALA A 109 -4.50 6.40 1.07
CA ALA A 109 -5.13 5.30 1.78
C ALA A 109 -6.33 4.71 1.02
N PHE A 110 -7.09 5.52 0.27
CA PHE A 110 -8.19 5.02 -0.57
C PHE A 110 -7.69 4.14 -1.72
N LEU A 111 -6.58 4.53 -2.37
CA LEU A 111 -5.94 3.70 -3.39
C LEU A 111 -5.42 2.37 -2.80
N LEU A 112 -4.77 2.43 -1.64
CA LEU A 112 -4.33 1.25 -0.88
C LEU A 112 -5.52 0.34 -0.51
N GLY A 113 -6.62 0.91 0.00
CA GLY A 113 -7.83 0.16 0.38
C GLY A 113 -8.45 -0.58 -0.79
N THR A 114 -8.59 0.10 -1.94
CA THR A 114 -9.08 -0.50 -3.19
C THR A 114 -8.19 -1.65 -3.65
N LEU A 115 -6.86 -1.45 -3.65
CA LEU A 115 -5.90 -2.46 -4.08
C LEU A 115 -5.87 -3.68 -3.12
N THR A 116 -5.95 -3.41 -1.82
CA THR A 116 -6.03 -4.44 -0.77
C THR A 116 -7.28 -5.28 -0.93
N TRP A 117 -8.46 -4.65 -1.07
CA TRP A 117 -9.71 -5.37 -1.29
C TRP A 117 -9.67 -6.22 -2.57
N ARG A 118 -9.07 -5.69 -3.63
CA ARG A 118 -8.93 -6.41 -4.90
C ARG A 118 -7.99 -7.62 -4.80
N ALA A 119 -6.99 -7.59 -3.93
CA ALA A 119 -6.00 -8.66 -3.77
C ALA A 119 -6.39 -9.72 -2.72
N PHE A 120 -6.94 -9.29 -1.58
CA PHE A 120 -7.13 -10.09 -0.37
C PHE A 120 -8.53 -9.91 0.25
N GLY A 121 -9.46 -9.26 -0.45
CA GLY A 121 -10.86 -9.12 -0.02
C GLY A 121 -11.06 -8.34 1.27
N SER A 122 -12.14 -8.67 1.98
CA SER A 122 -12.53 -8.04 3.24
C SER A 122 -11.57 -8.35 4.40
N SER A 123 -10.99 -9.54 4.43
CA SER A 123 -10.06 -10.01 5.48
C SER A 123 -8.76 -9.19 5.47
N GLY A 124 -8.10 -9.08 4.31
CA GLY A 124 -6.91 -8.23 4.14
C GLY A 124 -7.21 -6.75 4.37
N PHE A 125 -8.41 -6.27 4.00
CA PHE A 125 -8.83 -4.90 4.29
C PHE A 125 -8.98 -4.65 5.80
N LEU A 126 -9.64 -5.55 6.53
CA LEU A 126 -9.82 -5.45 7.98
C LEU A 126 -8.47 -5.48 8.72
N LEU A 127 -7.47 -6.19 8.21
CA LEU A 127 -6.10 -6.16 8.72
C LEU A 127 -5.46 -4.77 8.56
N VAL A 128 -5.58 -4.13 7.38
CA VAL A 128 -5.08 -2.76 7.16
C VAL A 128 -5.85 -1.73 7.98
N ALA A 129 -7.15 -1.91 8.17
CA ALA A 129 -7.94 -1.07 9.08
C ALA A 129 -7.48 -1.22 10.55
N THR A 130 -7.18 -2.45 10.99
CA THR A 130 -6.65 -2.74 12.33
C THR A 130 -5.27 -2.09 12.54
N TYR A 131 -4.36 -2.23 11.56
CA TYR A 131 -3.08 -1.51 11.51
C TYR A 131 -3.29 0.01 11.63
N PHE A 132 -4.22 0.58 10.86
CA PHE A 132 -4.46 2.03 10.85
C PHE A 132 -5.00 2.53 12.20
N VAL A 133 -5.96 1.82 12.81
CA VAL A 133 -6.54 2.19 14.10
C VAL A 133 -5.50 2.11 15.22
N ILE A 134 -4.75 1.00 15.33
CA ILE A 134 -3.75 0.83 16.38
C ILE A 134 -2.57 1.79 16.18
N GLY A 135 -2.09 1.97 14.94
CA GLY A 135 -1.04 2.93 14.62
C GLY A 135 -1.44 4.38 14.93
N THR A 136 -2.68 4.76 14.62
CA THR A 136 -3.24 6.10 14.95
C THR A 136 -3.49 6.28 16.45
N ALA A 137 -3.80 5.20 17.18
CA ALA A 137 -3.86 5.25 18.64
C ALA A 137 -2.46 5.45 19.24
N ALA A 138 -1.46 4.72 18.74
CA ALA A 138 -0.07 4.80 19.18
C ALA A 138 0.54 6.19 18.96
N THR A 139 0.37 6.81 17.77
CA THR A 139 0.86 8.19 17.55
C THR A 139 0.21 9.19 18.50
N LYS A 140 -1.02 8.95 18.97
CA LYS A 140 -1.72 9.82 19.93
C LYS A 140 -1.32 9.60 21.40
N VAL A 141 -0.62 8.52 21.75
CA VAL A 141 -0.17 8.24 23.12
C VAL A 141 0.70 9.38 23.64
N LYS A 142 0.27 10.02 24.75
CA LYS A 142 0.97 11.10 25.44
C LYS A 142 1.40 12.28 24.55
N MET A 143 0.60 12.65 23.55
CA MET A 143 0.95 13.72 22.60
C MET A 143 1.43 15.02 23.27
N ALA A 144 0.73 15.54 24.29
CA ALA A 144 1.15 16.76 24.98
C ALA A 144 2.55 16.67 25.62
N GLN A 145 2.95 15.48 26.12
CA GLN A 145 4.31 15.26 26.63
C GLN A 145 5.33 15.27 25.50
N LYS A 146 5.03 14.61 24.37
CA LYS A 146 5.93 14.56 23.21
C LYS A 146 6.07 15.93 22.54
N GLU A 147 4.98 16.71 22.49
CA GLU A 147 4.98 18.09 21.96
C GLU A 147 5.84 19.01 22.84
N ALA A 148 5.69 18.94 24.17
CA ALA A 148 6.53 19.68 25.12
C ALA A 148 8.01 19.26 25.11
N GLN A 149 8.32 18.04 24.63
CA GLN A 149 9.69 17.53 24.48
C GLN A 149 10.25 17.69 23.05
N GLY A 150 9.49 18.27 22.10
CA GLY A 150 9.91 18.44 20.70
C GLY A 150 9.99 17.14 19.88
N VAL A 151 9.67 15.98 20.46
CA VAL A 151 9.74 14.64 19.83
C VAL A 151 8.38 14.12 19.34
N ALA A 152 7.39 15.01 19.21
CA ALA A 152 6.06 14.66 18.72
C ALA A 152 6.04 14.31 17.22
N GLU A 153 5.24 13.31 16.89
CA GLU A 153 4.96 12.95 15.50
C GLU A 153 4.36 14.14 14.73
N LYS A 154 4.93 14.42 13.56
CA LYS A 154 4.66 15.64 12.77
C LYS A 154 3.15 15.80 12.51
N ARG A 155 2.68 17.05 12.41
CA ARG A 155 1.25 17.40 12.16
C ARG A 155 0.28 16.84 13.23
N LYS A 156 0.72 16.77 14.49
CA LYS A 156 -0.05 16.23 15.63
C LYS A 156 -0.44 14.75 15.45
N GLY A 157 0.50 13.92 14.99
CA GLY A 157 0.26 12.50 14.73
C GLY A 157 -0.50 12.17 13.44
N ARG A 158 -0.76 13.15 12.57
CA ARG A 158 -1.45 12.95 11.27
C ARG A 158 -0.46 12.64 10.15
N ARG A 159 -0.47 11.39 9.68
CA ARG A 159 0.42 10.90 8.62
C ARG A 159 0.14 11.59 7.28
N GLY A 160 1.19 12.03 6.62
CA GLY A 160 1.15 12.57 5.26
C GLY A 160 1.11 11.48 4.19
N PRO A 161 0.90 11.82 2.91
CA PRO A 161 0.86 10.86 1.81
C PRO A 161 2.19 10.10 1.64
N SER A 162 3.33 10.76 1.85
CA SER A 162 4.66 10.11 1.86
C SER A 162 4.76 9.00 2.90
N SER A 163 4.34 9.28 4.14
CA SER A 163 4.29 8.31 5.24
C SER A 163 3.33 7.14 4.92
N VAL A 164 2.15 7.41 4.34
CA VAL A 164 1.21 6.35 3.91
C VAL A 164 1.86 5.47 2.83
N ILE A 165 2.40 6.08 1.76
CA ILE A 165 3.02 5.39 0.63
C ILE A 165 4.22 4.56 1.08
N GLY A 166 5.15 5.14 1.86
CA GLY A 166 6.32 4.43 2.39
C GLY A 166 5.93 3.26 3.31
N SER A 167 4.94 3.45 4.19
CA SER A 167 4.46 2.40 5.09
C SER A 167 3.71 1.27 4.38
N SER A 168 3.12 1.54 3.21
CA SER A 168 2.31 0.57 2.47
C SER A 168 2.97 0.04 1.20
N ALA A 169 4.16 0.51 0.81
CA ALA A 169 4.81 0.16 -0.44
C ALA A 169 4.97 -1.37 -0.64
N ALA A 170 5.48 -2.07 0.38
CA ALA A 170 5.61 -3.54 0.33
C ALA A 170 4.26 -4.26 0.28
N GLY A 171 3.26 -3.80 1.04
CA GLY A 171 1.88 -4.27 0.96
C GLY A 171 1.28 -4.08 -0.44
N CYS A 172 1.45 -2.91 -1.06
CA CYS A 172 1.00 -2.61 -2.42
C CYS A 172 1.67 -3.52 -3.46
N VAL A 173 2.99 -3.71 -3.38
CA VAL A 173 3.74 -4.61 -4.27
C VAL A 173 3.22 -6.05 -4.14
N CYS A 174 3.05 -6.55 -2.92
CA CYS A 174 2.48 -7.89 -2.68
C CYS A 174 1.05 -8.01 -3.22
N ALA A 175 0.20 -7.00 -3.00
CA ALA A 175 -1.16 -6.97 -3.53
C ALA A 175 -1.19 -6.98 -5.08
N PHE A 176 -0.35 -6.18 -5.74
CA PHE A 176 -0.23 -6.21 -7.20
C PHE A 176 0.24 -7.56 -7.74
N LEU A 177 1.29 -8.16 -7.16
CA LEU A 177 1.79 -9.46 -7.64
C LEU A 177 0.80 -10.60 -7.37
N SER A 178 -0.01 -10.51 -6.30
CA SER A 178 -1.16 -11.38 -6.06
C SER A 178 -2.23 -11.23 -7.14
N ILE A 179 -2.67 -10.00 -7.44
CA ILE A 179 -3.71 -9.69 -8.45
C ILE A 179 -3.32 -10.18 -9.85
N TYR A 180 -2.05 -10.05 -10.23
CA TYR A 180 -1.53 -10.52 -11.52
C TYR A 180 -1.08 -12.00 -11.50
N GLY A 181 -1.25 -12.72 -10.39
CA GLY A 181 -0.93 -14.15 -10.28
C GLY A 181 0.55 -14.47 -10.52
N VAL A 182 1.46 -13.56 -10.18
CA VAL A 182 2.88 -13.66 -10.54
C VAL A 182 3.54 -14.83 -9.81
N GLY A 183 3.92 -15.87 -10.58
CA GLY A 183 4.44 -17.14 -10.06
C GLY A 183 3.38 -18.17 -9.66
N GLY A 184 2.11 -17.94 -9.99
CA GLY A 184 1.02 -18.90 -9.81
C GLY A 184 0.69 -19.22 -8.35
N ALA A 185 -0.02 -20.33 -8.15
CA ALA A 185 -0.54 -20.75 -6.85
C ALA A 185 0.53 -21.08 -5.80
N ALA A 186 1.79 -21.28 -6.21
CA ALA A 186 2.91 -21.46 -5.29
C ALA A 186 3.36 -20.13 -4.65
N LEU A 187 3.30 -19.01 -5.38
CA LEU A 187 3.72 -17.70 -4.87
C LEU A 187 2.57 -16.83 -4.32
N SER A 188 1.30 -17.13 -4.62
CA SER A 188 0.17 -16.38 -4.05
C SER A 188 0.19 -16.33 -2.52
N GLY A 189 0.46 -17.47 -1.87
CA GLY A 189 0.63 -17.54 -0.41
C GLY A 189 1.86 -16.79 0.11
N LEU A 190 2.91 -16.63 -0.69
CA LEU A 190 4.08 -15.80 -0.34
C LEU A 190 3.77 -14.31 -0.47
N TRP A 191 2.96 -13.90 -1.45
CA TRP A 191 2.48 -12.51 -1.56
C TRP A 191 1.52 -12.16 -0.40
N GLN A 192 0.63 -13.07 -0.02
CA GLN A 192 -0.24 -12.91 1.15
C GLN A 192 0.59 -12.79 2.45
N LEU A 193 1.56 -13.70 2.65
CA LEU A 193 2.49 -13.64 3.78
C LEU A 193 3.28 -12.32 3.83
N GLY A 194 3.76 -11.83 2.68
CA GLY A 194 4.51 -10.57 2.59
C GLY A 194 3.66 -9.32 2.82
N PHE A 195 2.40 -9.34 2.40
CA PHE A 195 1.43 -8.32 2.74
C PHE A 195 1.22 -8.26 4.26
N VAL A 196 0.91 -9.39 4.92
CA VAL A 196 0.71 -9.44 6.38
C VAL A 196 1.98 -9.06 7.14
N ALA A 197 3.14 -9.57 6.73
CA ALA A 197 4.43 -9.22 7.33
C ALA A 197 4.73 -7.71 7.23
N SER A 198 4.48 -7.08 6.07
CA SER A 198 4.65 -5.63 5.89
C SER A 198 3.89 -4.80 6.91
N PHE A 199 2.62 -5.12 7.14
CA PHE A 199 1.81 -4.38 8.12
C PHE A 199 2.17 -4.73 9.56
N CYS A 200 2.59 -5.98 9.85
CA CYS A 200 3.12 -6.35 11.17
C CYS A 200 4.40 -5.57 11.51
N THR A 201 5.34 -5.45 10.56
CA THR A 201 6.55 -4.65 10.72
C THR A 201 6.21 -3.18 10.93
N LYS A 202 5.46 -2.54 10.02
CA LYS A 202 5.18 -1.10 10.16
C LYS A 202 4.26 -0.75 11.33
N LEU A 203 3.49 -1.70 11.87
CA LEU A 203 2.85 -1.52 13.17
C LEU A 203 3.86 -1.62 14.33
N SER A 204 4.73 -2.63 14.34
CA SER A 204 5.74 -2.83 15.38
C SER A 204 6.70 -1.63 15.48
N ASP A 205 7.22 -1.15 14.36
CA ASP A 205 8.00 0.08 14.22
C ASP A 205 7.27 1.31 14.80
N THR A 206 6.02 1.55 14.35
CA THR A 206 5.17 2.63 14.89
C THR A 206 5.04 2.56 16.41
N VAL A 207 4.63 1.40 16.94
CA VAL A 207 4.32 1.28 18.36
C VAL A 207 5.59 1.31 19.20
N SER A 208 6.69 0.71 18.72
CA SER A 208 8.00 0.75 19.38
C SER A 208 8.53 2.17 19.50
N SER A 209 8.55 2.93 18.41
CA SER A 209 9.04 4.31 18.41
C SER A 209 8.14 5.24 19.23
N GLU A 210 6.81 5.15 19.09
CA GLU A 210 5.88 6.04 19.81
C GLU A 210 5.78 5.74 21.31
N VAL A 211 5.78 4.46 21.72
CA VAL A 211 5.82 4.07 23.13
C VAL A 211 7.21 4.35 23.73
N GLY A 212 8.28 4.17 22.95
CA GLY A 212 9.65 4.53 23.35
C GLY A 212 9.79 6.03 23.66
N LYS A 213 9.32 6.91 22.76
CA LYS A 213 9.24 8.36 23.01
C LYS A 213 8.41 8.67 24.27
N ALA A 214 7.24 8.06 24.40
CA ALA A 214 6.27 8.36 25.45
C ALA A 214 6.63 7.81 26.86
N TYR A 215 7.33 6.68 26.95
CA TYR A 215 7.59 5.97 28.21
C TYR A 215 9.05 5.58 28.44
N GLY A 216 9.82 5.26 27.40
CA GLY A 216 11.14 4.60 27.48
C GLY A 216 12.12 5.25 28.46
N LYS A 217 12.35 4.63 29.63
CA LYS A 217 13.15 5.24 30.72
C LYS A 217 14.58 5.54 30.30
N THR A 218 15.17 4.64 29.51
CA THR A 218 16.51 4.79 28.96
C THR A 218 16.51 4.37 27.49
N THR A 219 17.05 5.22 26.63
CA THR A 219 17.21 5.00 25.19
C THR A 219 18.69 4.77 24.86
N TYR A 220 18.98 3.75 24.06
CA TYR A 220 20.33 3.31 23.71
C TYR A 220 20.53 3.31 22.19
N LEU A 221 21.69 3.74 21.70
CA LEU A 221 22.03 3.66 20.28
C LEU A 221 22.54 2.26 19.93
N VAL A 222 21.95 1.57 18.96
CA VAL A 222 22.22 0.14 18.69
C VAL A 222 23.68 -0.13 18.27
N THR A 223 24.35 0.83 17.64
CA THR A 223 25.76 0.70 17.19
C THR A 223 26.78 0.77 18.31
N SER A 224 26.51 1.53 19.38
CA SER A 224 27.50 1.86 20.41
C SER A 224 27.07 1.57 21.85
N PHE A 225 25.81 1.16 22.05
CA PHE A 225 25.16 0.96 23.35
C PHE A 225 25.23 2.15 24.32
N LYS A 226 25.59 3.34 23.82
CA LYS A 226 25.57 4.59 24.58
C LYS A 226 24.13 5.01 24.86
N VAL A 227 23.90 5.53 26.07
CA VAL A 227 22.64 6.19 26.42
C VAL A 227 22.53 7.50 25.64
N VAL A 228 21.41 7.69 24.95
CA VAL A 228 21.12 8.84 24.09
C VAL A 228 19.74 9.44 24.43
N PRO A 229 19.47 10.72 24.12
CA PRO A 229 18.16 11.32 24.34
C PRO A 229 17.02 10.59 23.63
N ARG A 230 15.80 10.64 24.19
CA ARG A 230 14.61 10.12 23.50
C ARG A 230 14.39 10.84 22.17
N GLY A 231 13.94 10.11 21.15
CA GLY A 231 13.74 10.67 19.80
C GLY A 231 15.03 10.85 19.00
N THR A 232 16.16 10.33 19.48
CA THR A 232 17.38 10.10 18.68
C THR A 232 17.10 9.06 17.61
N GLU A 233 17.61 9.23 16.39
CA GLU A 233 17.37 8.29 15.30
C GLU A 233 18.11 6.97 15.53
N GLY A 234 17.46 5.85 15.21
CA GLY A 234 17.97 4.51 15.52
C GLY A 234 18.16 4.20 17.02
N ALA A 235 17.63 5.03 17.92
CA ALA A 235 17.69 4.78 19.36
C ALA A 235 16.55 3.87 19.84
N VAL A 236 16.90 2.84 20.60
CA VAL A 236 15.97 1.79 21.07
C VAL A 236 15.78 1.90 22.59
N SER A 237 14.57 1.61 23.07
CA SER A 237 14.26 1.49 24.50
C SER A 237 13.51 0.19 24.77
N VAL A 238 13.69 -0.37 25.96
CA VAL A 238 13.08 -1.67 26.33
C VAL A 238 11.55 -1.60 26.27
N GLU A 239 10.97 -0.51 26.77
CA GLU A 239 9.52 -0.27 26.72
C GLU A 239 8.99 -0.15 25.29
N GLY A 240 9.77 0.45 24.38
CA GLY A 240 9.47 0.47 22.96
C GLY A 240 9.52 -0.93 22.34
N THR A 241 10.63 -1.65 22.49
CA THR A 241 10.82 -2.99 21.90
C THR A 241 9.73 -3.98 22.34
N VAL A 242 9.35 -3.96 23.62
CA VAL A 242 8.26 -4.80 24.15
C VAL A 242 6.91 -4.39 23.56
N ALA A 243 6.61 -3.10 23.46
CA ALA A 243 5.35 -2.64 22.88
C ALA A 243 5.24 -2.91 21.37
N GLY A 244 6.34 -2.80 20.62
CA GLY A 244 6.41 -3.21 19.22
C GLY A 244 6.16 -4.70 19.04
N LEU A 245 6.80 -5.55 19.85
CA LEU A 245 6.59 -7.01 19.85
C LEU A 245 5.12 -7.37 20.11
N LEU A 246 4.49 -6.74 21.11
CA LEU A 246 3.07 -6.95 21.40
C LEU A 246 2.17 -6.46 20.25
N ALA A 247 2.56 -5.41 19.53
CA ALA A 247 1.81 -4.89 18.40
C ALA A 247 1.89 -5.81 17.15
N SER A 248 3.06 -6.35 16.81
CA SER A 248 3.15 -7.36 15.74
C SER A 248 2.47 -8.66 16.12
N MET A 249 2.56 -9.11 17.38
CA MET A 249 1.79 -10.25 17.87
C MET A 249 0.27 -10.05 17.72
N LEU A 250 -0.25 -8.87 18.09
CA LEU A 250 -1.67 -8.55 17.96
C LEU A 250 -2.12 -8.54 16.50
N LEU A 251 -1.37 -7.91 15.60
CA LEU A 251 -1.75 -7.86 14.18
C LEU A 251 -1.57 -9.21 13.46
N ALA A 252 -0.56 -10.00 13.82
CA ALA A 252 -0.39 -11.35 13.32
C ALA A 252 -1.51 -12.29 13.82
N PHE A 253 -1.96 -12.13 15.07
CA PHE A 253 -3.14 -12.81 15.59
C PHE A 253 -4.43 -12.39 14.87
N ALA A 254 -4.59 -11.10 14.54
CA ALA A 254 -5.70 -10.62 13.70
C ALA A 254 -5.65 -11.24 12.29
N GLY A 255 -4.47 -11.34 11.67
CA GLY A 255 -4.30 -12.03 10.39
C GLY A 255 -4.62 -13.53 10.46
N PHE A 256 -4.26 -14.21 11.55
CA PHE A 256 -4.66 -15.60 11.78
C PHE A 256 -6.19 -15.74 11.94
N TYR A 257 -6.82 -14.88 12.73
CA TYR A 257 -8.27 -14.88 12.93
C TYR A 257 -9.06 -14.58 11.64
N MET A 258 -8.51 -13.74 10.76
CA MET A 258 -9.08 -13.41 9.45
C MET A 258 -8.72 -14.44 8.35
N CYS A 259 -8.10 -15.57 8.71
CA CYS A 259 -7.63 -16.62 7.80
C CYS A 259 -6.62 -16.17 6.71
N GLU A 260 -5.93 -15.04 6.91
CA GLU A 260 -4.87 -14.55 6.00
C GLU A 260 -3.54 -15.31 6.17
N VAL A 261 -3.28 -15.86 7.36
CA VAL A 261 -2.05 -16.60 7.68
C VAL A 261 -2.33 -17.77 8.63
N SER A 262 -1.62 -18.88 8.46
CA SER A 262 -1.58 -19.98 9.43
C SER A 262 -0.75 -19.63 10.67
N VAL A 263 -0.86 -20.42 11.75
CA VAL A 263 -0.09 -20.18 13.00
C VAL A 263 1.43 -20.09 12.77
N PRO A 264 2.09 -20.98 11.99
CA PRO A 264 3.51 -20.83 11.69
C PRO A 264 3.82 -19.53 10.92
N GLN A 265 2.96 -19.15 9.97
CA GLN A 265 3.10 -17.90 9.21
C GLN A 265 2.94 -16.65 10.09
N ALA A 266 2.01 -16.66 11.05
CA ALA A 266 1.88 -15.58 12.04
C ALA A 266 3.16 -15.42 12.88
N VAL A 267 3.80 -16.53 13.29
CA VAL A 267 5.11 -16.50 13.97
C VAL A 267 6.21 -15.94 13.07
N ILE A 268 6.23 -16.29 11.78
CA ILE A 268 7.17 -15.70 10.80
C ILE A 268 6.96 -14.18 10.70
N CYS A 269 5.71 -13.69 10.62
CA CYS A 269 5.42 -12.26 10.58
C CYS A 269 5.95 -11.51 11.83
N VAL A 270 5.79 -12.10 13.02
CA VAL A 270 6.34 -11.54 14.27
C VAL A 270 7.87 -11.52 14.22
N LEU A 271 8.53 -12.64 13.94
CA LEU A 271 10.00 -12.70 13.88
C LEU A 271 10.58 -11.75 12.82
N ALA A 272 9.97 -11.70 11.62
CA ALA A 272 10.34 -10.78 10.56
C ALA A 272 10.21 -9.32 10.99
N SER A 273 9.14 -8.95 11.71
CA SER A 273 8.96 -7.59 12.22
C SER A 273 10.08 -7.17 13.18
N GLN A 274 10.51 -8.06 14.09
CA GLN A 274 11.57 -7.73 15.03
C GLN A 274 12.95 -7.62 14.35
N ILE A 275 13.24 -8.48 13.37
CA ILE A 275 14.46 -8.41 12.56
C ILE A 275 14.49 -7.10 11.75
N ALA A 276 13.38 -6.73 11.11
CA ALA A 276 13.29 -5.52 10.30
C ALA A 276 13.39 -4.23 11.16
N ASN A 277 12.74 -4.17 12.32
CA ASN A 277 12.87 -3.05 13.25
C ASN A 277 14.32 -2.87 13.75
N LEU A 278 15.03 -3.97 14.04
CA LEU A 278 16.45 -3.93 14.38
C LEU A 278 17.30 -3.43 13.20
N GLY A 279 16.95 -3.82 11.98
CA GLY A 279 17.55 -3.32 10.74
C GLY A 279 17.37 -1.80 10.56
N GLU A 280 16.15 -1.28 10.70
CA GLU A 280 15.89 0.17 10.65
C GLU A 280 16.60 0.91 11.79
N SER A 281 16.65 0.34 12.99
CA SER A 281 17.39 0.93 14.13
C SER A 281 18.90 1.01 13.88
N LEU A 282 19.49 -0.04 13.28
CA LEU A 282 20.90 -0.05 12.87
C LEU A 282 21.18 0.96 11.76
N ILE A 283 20.31 1.06 10.76
CA ILE A 283 20.45 2.02 9.65
C ILE A 283 20.36 3.46 10.18
N GLY A 284 19.35 3.78 11.00
CA GLY A 284 19.21 5.09 11.62
C GLY A 284 20.45 5.49 12.45
N ALA A 285 20.98 4.56 13.26
CA ALA A 285 22.19 4.81 14.04
C ALA A 285 23.44 5.04 13.17
N VAL A 286 23.64 4.26 12.11
CA VAL A 286 24.78 4.41 11.17
C VAL A 286 24.66 5.68 10.30
N LEU A 287 23.44 6.15 10.04
CA LEU A 287 23.20 7.43 9.37
C LEU A 287 23.38 8.62 10.32
N GLN A 288 22.98 8.51 11.59
CA GLN A 288 23.11 9.61 12.54
C GLN A 288 24.57 9.98 12.86
N ASP A 289 25.50 9.00 12.87
CA ASP A 289 26.94 9.26 13.02
C ASP A 289 27.55 10.05 11.84
N LYS A 290 26.80 10.26 10.73
CA LYS A 290 27.24 11.06 9.58
C LYS A 290 26.67 12.48 9.64
N GLU A 291 27.31 13.34 10.43
CA GLU A 291 26.83 14.68 10.82
C GLU A 291 26.49 15.67 9.68
N GLY A 292 26.84 15.38 8.43
CA GLY A 292 26.72 16.30 7.28
C GLY A 292 25.31 16.81 6.96
N PHE A 293 24.24 16.13 7.41
CA PHE A 293 22.85 16.48 7.04
C PHE A 293 22.13 17.44 8.03
N ARG A 294 22.76 17.81 9.16
CA ARG A 294 22.10 18.53 10.26
C ARG A 294 21.65 19.98 9.97
N TRP A 295 22.06 20.57 8.84
CA TRP A 295 21.95 22.02 8.59
C TRP A 295 21.27 22.39 7.26
N LEU A 296 21.07 21.44 6.33
CA LEU A 296 20.39 21.69 5.04
C LEU A 296 18.86 21.57 5.11
N ASN A 297 18.32 21.25 6.29
CA ASN A 297 17.00 20.62 6.46
C ASN A 297 15.80 21.60 6.35
N ASN A 298 15.90 22.80 6.95
CA ASN A 298 14.72 23.54 7.45
C ASN A 298 13.53 23.65 6.48
N ASP A 299 13.66 24.33 5.33
CA ASP A 299 12.48 24.74 4.53
C ASP A 299 12.43 24.19 3.10
N VAL A 300 13.55 24.12 2.37
CA VAL A 300 13.52 23.85 0.92
C VAL A 300 13.65 22.35 0.58
N VAL A 301 14.45 21.59 1.34
CA VAL A 301 14.72 20.18 1.04
C VAL A 301 13.77 19.22 1.79
N ASN A 302 13.14 19.71 2.86
CA ASN A 302 12.18 19.03 3.74
C ASN A 302 10.97 18.38 3.02
N PHE A 303 10.70 18.74 1.76
CA PHE A 303 9.67 18.14 0.90
C PHE A 303 10.19 17.06 -0.06
N ARG A 304 11.47 17.10 -0.47
CA ARG A 304 12.07 16.13 -1.39
C ARG A 304 12.75 15.00 -0.62
N ASP A 305 13.51 15.33 0.40
CA ASP A 305 14.15 14.33 1.27
C ASP A 305 13.09 13.47 1.97
N GLN A 306 11.98 14.04 2.46
CA GLN A 306 10.87 13.25 3.02
C GLN A 306 10.22 12.29 2.00
N LEU A 307 10.40 12.51 0.69
CA LEU A 307 9.91 11.60 -0.34
C LEU A 307 10.95 10.50 -0.62
N ASP A 308 12.20 10.88 -0.90
CA ASP A 308 13.30 9.94 -1.16
C ASP A 308 13.61 9.05 0.05
N ASP A 309 13.49 9.56 1.27
CA ASP A 309 13.71 8.82 2.51
C ASP A 309 12.53 7.88 2.84
N SER A 310 11.28 8.32 2.61
CA SER A 310 10.10 7.43 2.69
C SER A 310 10.15 6.31 1.64
N LEU A 311 10.67 6.62 0.44
CA LEU A 311 10.89 5.63 -0.61
C LEU A 311 12.05 4.69 -0.26
N THR A 312 13.15 5.20 0.30
CA THR A 312 14.32 4.39 0.69
C THR A 312 13.99 3.43 1.82
N HIS A 313 13.31 3.90 2.88
CA HIS A 313 12.81 3.03 3.94
C HIS A 313 11.78 2.02 3.40
N GLY A 314 10.86 2.46 2.53
CA GLY A 314 9.90 1.58 1.85
C GLY A 314 10.59 0.47 1.02
N GLN A 315 11.61 0.80 0.23
CA GLN A 315 12.37 -0.15 -0.59
C GLN A 315 13.24 -1.09 0.26
N THR A 316 13.87 -0.59 1.33
CA THR A 316 14.59 -1.43 2.29
C THR A 316 13.65 -2.43 2.97
N GLN A 317 12.45 -1.99 3.37
CA GLN A 317 11.42 -2.87 3.91
C GLN A 317 10.95 -3.92 2.89
N VAL A 318 10.64 -3.52 1.64
CA VAL A 318 10.35 -4.46 0.53
C VAL A 318 11.48 -5.51 0.43
N SER A 319 12.73 -5.06 0.36
CA SER A 319 13.90 -5.92 0.15
C SER A 319 14.13 -6.89 1.31
N LEU A 320 14.03 -6.43 2.56
CA LEU A 320 14.15 -7.28 3.75
C LEU A 320 13.02 -8.30 3.84
N ILE A 321 11.76 -7.87 3.70
CA ILE A 321 10.59 -8.75 3.77
C ILE A 321 10.63 -9.80 2.65
N VAL A 322 10.90 -9.40 1.41
CA VAL A 322 11.05 -10.33 0.28
C VAL A 322 12.25 -11.27 0.46
N SER A 323 13.34 -10.82 1.09
CA SER A 323 14.49 -11.69 1.37
C SER A 323 14.20 -12.72 2.46
N ILE A 324 13.54 -12.32 3.55
CA ILE A 324 13.10 -13.22 4.63
C ILE A 324 12.12 -14.27 4.07
N ILE A 325 11.16 -13.85 3.24
CA ILE A 325 10.19 -14.75 2.59
C ILE A 325 10.87 -15.69 1.60
N ARG A 326 11.85 -15.23 0.83
CA ARG A 326 12.63 -16.08 -0.09
C ARG A 326 13.55 -17.07 0.64
N LEU A 327 14.04 -16.73 1.83
CA LEU A 327 14.78 -17.66 2.69
C LEU A 327 13.84 -18.74 3.23
N TRP A 328 12.65 -18.36 3.72
CA TRP A 328 11.67 -19.31 4.25
C TRP A 328 11.02 -20.19 3.16
N GLY A 329 10.69 -19.63 2.00
CA GLY A 329 10.16 -20.35 0.83
C GLY A 329 11.20 -21.19 0.08
N ARG A 330 12.41 -21.35 0.62
CA ARG A 330 13.40 -22.37 0.25
C ARG A 330 13.52 -23.48 1.31
N SER A 331 12.78 -23.38 2.40
CA SER A 331 12.72 -24.32 3.53
C SER A 331 11.34 -24.99 3.66
N MET A 332 10.46 -24.75 2.70
CA MET A 332 9.20 -25.47 2.43
C MET A 332 9.35 -26.24 1.12
#